data_AF-F2KEY5-F1
#
_entry.id   AF-F2KEY5-F1
#
_cell.length_a   1.000
_cell.length_b   1.000
_cell.length_c   1.000
_cell.angle_alpha   90.00
_cell.angle_beta   90.00
_cell.angle_gamma   90.00
#
_symmetry.space_group_name_H-M   'P 1'
#
loop_
_entity.id
_entity.type
_entity.pdbx_description
1 polymer ?
#
loop_
_entity_poly.entity_id
_entity_poly.type
_entity_poly.pdbx_seq_one_letter_code
_entity_poly.pdbx_strand_id
1 'polypeptide(L)'
;MSITSPNPTILDDDYQSAVVDVACLFHNKLCHLVFATAQLLPAELGAPAEEPSTSCSVKKLKSGSRLVRRRYVVTAKQAQDWYHNCLTGEVQLLKGDEQRYQLLHERLLPEPSWPHLVTTEDFVAVSDVEGVLRVHHLMPHHCPPIISQLCDTEPAAVSWLCSELGIDFLRHPEQFGSVHLLLPNPVLRDLQIRLHVDEQGVEKTVLRLSPRHNHSAIGLQVMMLEHRPTGISAIQTVTAEGSYLEIPHAGTAEKFELFIRCPVRGVLVWKKERSYYRQMNFGLEVIGTQKAIQVPGKDGLSFNVAIRERVFSGLKRTG
;
A
#
# COMPACT_ATOMS: atom_id res chain seq x y z
N MET A 1 -29.90 4.58 21.08
CA MET A 1 -29.46 3.20 20.77
C MET A 1 -27.98 3.28 20.46
N SER A 2 -27.11 2.75 21.34
CA SER A 2 -25.67 2.73 21.09
C SER A 2 -25.38 1.61 20.10
N ILE A 3 -25.07 1.95 18.85
CA ILE A 3 -24.60 0.98 17.87
C ILE A 3 -23.13 0.76 18.20
N THR A 4 -22.83 -0.13 19.15
CA THR A 4 -21.48 -0.67 19.29
C THR A 4 -21.18 -1.43 18.02
N SER A 5 -20.50 -0.77 17.09
CA SER A 5 -19.97 -1.43 15.90
C SER A 5 -19.06 -2.56 16.39
N PRO A 6 -19.28 -3.81 15.95
CA PRO A 6 -18.39 -4.91 16.33
C PRO A 6 -16.97 -4.54 15.91
N ASN A 7 -16.01 -4.78 16.80
CA ASN A 7 -14.61 -4.55 16.50
C ASN A 7 -14.21 -5.36 15.26
N PRO A 8 -13.42 -4.79 14.33
CA PRO A 8 -12.97 -5.52 13.15
C PRO A 8 -12.25 -6.78 13.60
N THR A 9 -12.82 -7.93 13.28
CA THR A 9 -12.29 -9.22 13.72
C THR A 9 -11.44 -9.83 12.61
N ILE A 10 -10.29 -10.38 12.98
CA ILE A 10 -9.49 -11.26 12.13
C ILE A 10 -10.09 -12.66 12.29
N LEU A 11 -10.66 -13.23 11.23
CA LEU A 11 -11.26 -14.56 11.33
C LEU A 11 -10.19 -15.63 11.04
N ASP A 12 -10.29 -16.78 11.71
CA ASP A 12 -9.31 -17.87 11.58
C ASP A 12 -9.17 -18.36 10.13
N ASP A 13 -10.26 -18.33 9.35
CA ASP A 13 -10.28 -18.79 7.96
C ASP A 13 -9.79 -17.71 6.95
N ASP A 14 -9.53 -16.48 7.39
CA ASP A 14 -9.07 -15.41 6.50
C ASP A 14 -7.63 -15.65 6.02
N TYR A 15 -6.80 -16.24 6.88
CA TYR A 15 -5.36 -16.36 6.71
C TYR A 15 -4.84 -17.71 7.20
N GLN A 16 -4.03 -18.40 6.41
CA GLN A 16 -3.45 -19.70 6.82
C GLN A 16 -1.98 -19.57 7.22
N SER A 17 -1.19 -18.88 6.41
CA SER A 17 0.22 -18.62 6.63
C SER A 17 0.50 -17.15 6.87
N ALA A 18 1.69 -16.88 7.39
CA ALA A 18 2.19 -15.54 7.59
C ALA A 18 3.71 -15.49 7.44
N VAL A 19 4.19 -14.28 7.21
CA VAL A 19 5.61 -13.93 7.17
C VAL A 19 5.88 -12.95 8.30
N VAL A 20 6.83 -13.28 9.17
CA VAL A 20 7.36 -12.33 10.14
C VAL A 20 8.75 -11.89 9.65
N ASP A 21 8.87 -10.65 9.18
CA ASP A 21 10.15 -10.07 8.75
C ASP A 21 10.71 -9.18 9.86
N VAL A 22 11.95 -9.44 10.28
CA VAL A 22 12.59 -8.76 11.40
C VAL A 22 13.98 -8.29 10.97
N ALA A 23 14.21 -6.99 11.09
CA ALA A 23 15.53 -6.40 11.00
C ALA A 23 16.06 -6.04 12.39
N CYS A 24 17.29 -6.43 12.67
CA CYS A 24 17.96 -6.16 13.93
C CYS A 24 19.40 -5.68 13.75
N LEU A 25 19.85 -4.83 14.68
CA LEU A 25 21.24 -4.46 14.84
C LEU A 25 21.86 -5.27 15.97
N PHE A 26 22.82 -6.11 15.64
CA PHE A 26 23.66 -6.77 16.63
C PHE A 26 24.82 -5.85 17.00
N HIS A 27 24.90 -5.47 18.28
CA HIS A 27 25.93 -4.58 18.81
C HIS A 27 26.27 -4.96 20.25
N ASN A 28 27.56 -5.13 20.58
CA ASN A 28 28.04 -5.52 21.91
C ASN A 28 27.32 -6.77 22.51
N LYS A 29 27.06 -7.80 21.69
CA LYS A 29 26.30 -9.02 22.04
C LYS A 29 24.81 -8.79 22.36
N LEU A 30 24.30 -7.58 22.15
CA LEU A 30 22.89 -7.25 22.26
C LEU A 30 22.27 -7.24 20.86
N CYS A 31 20.98 -7.53 20.79
CA CYS A 31 20.19 -7.49 19.56
C CYS A 31 19.20 -6.33 19.70
N HIS A 32 19.30 -5.30 18.88
CA HIS A 32 18.40 -4.15 18.91
C HIS A 32 17.39 -4.26 17.77
N LEU A 33 16.10 -4.11 18.07
CA LEU A 33 15.06 -4.04 17.04
C LEU A 33 15.29 -2.80 16.17
N VAL A 34 15.34 -3.00 14.86
CA VAL A 34 15.43 -1.92 13.87
C VAL A 34 14.08 -1.71 13.20
N PHE A 35 13.38 -2.78 12.84
CA PHE A 35 12.07 -2.76 12.20
C PHE A 35 11.51 -4.18 12.17
N ALA A 36 10.20 -4.36 12.27
CA ALA A 36 9.58 -5.65 12.01
C ALA A 36 8.16 -5.57 11.44
N THR A 37 7.76 -6.61 10.71
CA THR A 37 6.40 -6.81 10.23
C THR A 37 5.94 -8.24 10.49
N ALA A 38 4.66 -8.40 10.78
CA ALA A 38 3.93 -9.65 10.69
C ALA A 38 2.89 -9.50 9.58
N GLN A 39 3.17 -10.06 8.41
CA GLN A 39 2.25 -10.05 7.28
C GLN A 39 1.48 -11.36 7.23
N LEU A 40 0.15 -11.28 7.41
CA LEU A 40 -0.73 -12.42 7.19
C LEU A 40 -0.95 -12.61 5.68
N LEU A 41 -1.05 -13.87 5.25
CA LEU A 41 -1.26 -14.22 3.85
C LEU A 41 -2.65 -14.80 3.68
N PRO A 42 -3.50 -14.21 2.81
CA PRO A 42 -4.85 -14.71 2.56
C PRO A 42 -4.84 -16.21 2.30
N ALA A 43 -5.81 -16.96 2.83
CA ALA A 43 -5.83 -18.43 2.79
C ALA A 43 -5.66 -19.05 1.39
N GLU A 44 -5.99 -18.31 0.33
CA GLU A 44 -5.78 -18.77 -1.05
C GLU A 44 -4.31 -18.74 -1.50
N LEU A 45 -3.46 -17.96 -0.82
CA LEU A 45 -2.03 -17.88 -1.05
C LEU A 45 -1.35 -18.90 -0.14
N GLY A 46 -0.66 -19.88 -0.74
CA GLY A 46 0.19 -20.78 0.02
C GLY A 46 1.34 -20.06 0.72
N ALA A 47 1.99 -20.76 1.65
CA ALA A 47 3.18 -20.23 2.30
C ALA A 47 4.31 -19.99 1.27
N PRO A 48 5.00 -18.84 1.33
CA PRO A 48 6.15 -18.59 0.48
C PRO A 48 7.31 -19.51 0.86
N ALA A 49 8.31 -19.60 -0.02
CA ALA A 49 9.53 -20.33 0.28
C ALA A 49 10.27 -19.68 1.46
N GLU A 50 10.96 -20.47 2.28
CA GLU A 50 11.85 -19.92 3.29
C GLU A 50 13.06 -19.24 2.63
N GLU A 51 13.42 -18.07 3.14
CA GLU A 51 14.56 -17.29 2.66
C GLU A 51 15.69 -17.31 3.70
N PRO A 52 16.97 -17.41 3.28
CA PRO A 52 18.08 -17.34 4.21
C PRO A 52 18.22 -15.92 4.79
N SER A 53 18.71 -15.83 6.03
CA SER A 53 18.99 -14.54 6.65
C SER A 53 20.09 -13.78 5.88
N THR A 54 19.88 -12.48 5.65
CA THR A 54 20.89 -11.59 5.07
C THR A 54 21.52 -10.72 6.15
N SER A 55 22.75 -10.23 5.91
CA SER A 55 23.43 -9.38 6.89
C SER A 55 24.42 -8.41 6.26
N CYS A 56 24.64 -7.28 6.91
CA CYS A 56 25.58 -6.25 6.53
C CYS A 56 26.44 -5.82 7.73
N SER A 57 27.76 -5.76 7.54
CA SER A 57 28.68 -5.35 8.61
C SER A 57 28.63 -3.84 8.85
N VAL A 58 28.66 -3.45 10.12
CA VAL A 58 28.64 -2.07 10.60
C VAL A 58 29.99 -1.78 11.26
N LYS A 59 30.89 -1.09 10.55
CA LYS A 59 32.32 -1.02 10.87
C LYS A 59 32.68 0.06 11.91
N LYS A 60 31.96 1.18 11.93
CA LYS A 60 32.19 2.37 12.76
C LYS A 60 31.53 2.26 14.14
N LEU A 61 30.51 1.42 14.31
CA LEU A 61 29.86 1.14 15.59
C LEU A 61 30.60 0.08 16.44
N LYS A 62 31.95 0.07 16.43
CA LYS A 62 32.83 -0.97 17.00
C LYS A 62 32.88 -2.29 16.23
N SER A 63 33.98 -3.02 16.40
CA SER A 63 34.24 -4.30 15.75
C SER A 63 33.18 -5.36 16.11
N GLY A 64 32.66 -6.04 15.09
CA GLY A 64 31.68 -7.13 15.23
C GLY A 64 30.22 -6.70 15.17
N SER A 65 29.92 -5.41 15.03
CA SER A 65 28.54 -4.94 14.82
C SER A 65 28.05 -5.31 13.41
N ARG A 66 26.78 -5.71 13.31
CA ARG A 66 26.14 -6.06 12.04
C ARG A 66 24.64 -5.85 12.06
N LEU A 67 24.08 -5.42 10.94
CA LEU A 67 22.67 -5.51 10.66
C LEU A 67 22.34 -6.90 10.13
N VAL A 68 21.18 -7.43 10.51
CA VAL A 68 20.69 -8.72 10.06
C VAL A 68 19.20 -8.57 9.75
N ARG A 69 18.77 -9.07 8.61
CA ARG A 69 17.35 -9.25 8.26
C ARG A 69 17.01 -10.73 8.26
N ARG A 70 15.84 -11.05 8.78
CA ARG A 70 15.36 -12.43 8.89
C ARG A 70 13.88 -12.49 8.62
N ARG A 71 13.51 -13.49 7.82
CA ARG A 71 12.14 -13.71 7.40
C ARG A 71 11.69 -15.08 7.85
N TYR A 72 10.70 -15.13 8.73
CA TYR A 72 10.16 -16.36 9.29
C TYR A 72 8.83 -16.69 8.61
N VAL A 73 8.78 -17.82 7.93
CA VAL A 73 7.53 -18.39 7.43
C VAL A 73 6.89 -19.19 8.57
N VAL A 74 5.69 -18.79 8.98
CA VAL A 74 4.94 -19.32 10.13
C VAL A 74 3.44 -19.43 9.80
N THR A 75 2.67 -20.03 10.69
CA THR A 75 1.20 -20.00 10.59
C THR A 75 0.65 -18.62 10.91
N ALA A 76 -0.53 -18.28 10.39
CA ALA A 76 -1.20 -17.02 10.70
C ALA A 76 -1.47 -16.84 12.21
N LYS A 77 -1.76 -17.95 12.91
CA LYS A 77 -1.94 -17.95 14.36
C LYS A 77 -0.65 -17.57 15.10
N GLN A 78 0.47 -18.20 14.74
CA GLN A 78 1.77 -17.90 15.35
C GLN A 78 2.20 -16.44 15.13
N ALA A 79 1.95 -15.87 13.94
CA ALA A 79 2.25 -14.47 13.68
C ALA A 79 1.36 -13.52 14.50
N GLN A 80 0.07 -13.84 14.67
CA GLN A 80 -0.83 -13.08 15.53
C GLN A 80 -0.42 -13.15 17.00
N ASP A 81 -0.10 -14.35 17.50
CA ASP A 81 0.37 -14.56 18.87
C ASP A 81 1.69 -13.79 19.11
N TRP A 82 2.63 -13.85 18.16
CA TRP A 82 3.87 -13.07 18.21
C TRP A 82 3.59 -11.56 18.26
N TYR A 83 2.69 -11.05 17.42
CA TYR A 83 2.32 -9.64 17.42
C TYR A 83 1.64 -9.22 18.72
N HIS A 84 0.82 -10.11 19.30
CA HIS A 84 0.19 -9.89 20.59
C HIS A 84 1.20 -9.83 21.74
N ASN A 85 2.26 -10.64 21.69
CA ASN A 85 3.36 -10.53 22.65
C ASN A 85 4.11 -9.20 22.50
N CYS A 86 4.30 -8.71 21.27
CA CYS A 86 4.86 -7.38 21.02
C CYS A 86 3.99 -6.26 21.64
N LEU A 87 2.66 -6.39 21.58
CA LEU A 87 1.71 -5.47 22.22
C LEU A 87 1.90 -5.41 23.75
N THR A 88 2.27 -6.52 24.39
CA THR A 88 2.54 -6.59 25.83
C THR A 88 3.98 -6.23 26.20
N GLY A 89 4.81 -5.86 25.22
CA GLY A 89 6.21 -5.45 25.42
C GLY A 89 7.21 -6.61 25.34
N GLU A 90 6.80 -7.78 24.87
CA GLU A 90 7.66 -8.95 24.69
C GLU A 90 7.95 -9.20 23.20
N VAL A 91 8.91 -8.45 22.64
CA VAL A 91 9.36 -8.68 21.27
C VAL A 91 10.48 -9.73 21.28
N GLN A 92 10.28 -10.82 20.54
CA GLN A 92 11.25 -11.92 20.47
C GLN A 92 11.57 -12.28 19.00
N LEU A 93 12.79 -12.75 18.75
CA LEU A 93 13.10 -13.45 17.50
C LEU A 93 12.33 -14.78 17.48
N LEU A 94 12.08 -15.33 16.30
CA LEU A 94 11.45 -16.65 16.16
C LEU A 94 12.49 -17.71 15.80
N LYS A 95 12.18 -18.99 16.06
CA LYS A 95 12.95 -20.19 15.61
C LYS A 95 14.45 -20.15 15.99
N GLY A 96 14.83 -20.84 17.07
CA GLY A 96 16.23 -21.22 17.35
C GLY A 96 17.17 -20.12 17.87
N ASP A 97 16.80 -18.84 17.74
CA ASP A 97 17.61 -17.72 18.21
C ASP A 97 17.04 -16.99 19.44
N GLU A 98 15.83 -17.34 19.87
CA GLU A 98 15.16 -16.89 21.11
C GLU A 98 16.06 -17.03 22.34
N GLN A 99 16.82 -18.13 22.40
CA GLN A 99 17.67 -18.45 23.54
C GLN A 99 19.04 -17.75 23.49
N ARG A 100 19.41 -17.17 22.34
CA ARG A 100 20.76 -16.63 22.13
C ARG A 100 20.85 -15.14 22.39
N TYR A 101 19.79 -14.39 22.15
CA TYR A 101 19.81 -12.93 22.23
C TYR A 101 18.50 -12.37 22.79
N GLN A 102 18.61 -11.54 23.82
CA GLN A 102 17.51 -10.67 24.23
C GLN A 102 17.37 -9.54 23.20
N LEU A 103 16.17 -9.38 22.64
CA LEU A 103 15.85 -8.30 21.73
C LEU A 103 15.50 -7.04 22.53
N LEU A 104 16.30 -6.00 22.35
CA LEU A 104 16.13 -4.70 22.99
C LEU A 104 15.33 -3.78 22.06
N HIS A 105 14.32 -3.14 22.62
CA HIS A 105 13.47 -2.19 21.91
C HIS A 105 13.00 -1.10 22.88
N GLU A 106 12.63 0.05 22.33
CA GLU A 106 11.94 1.09 23.09
C GLU A 106 10.52 0.67 23.41
N ARG A 107 9.88 1.38 24.34
CA ARG A 107 8.46 1.17 24.61
C ARG A 107 7.65 1.42 23.34
N LEU A 108 6.90 0.38 22.94
CA LEU A 108 6.03 0.39 21.79
C LEU A 108 4.63 0.87 22.17
N LEU A 109 4.06 1.76 21.35
CA LEU A 109 2.75 2.35 21.52
C LEU A 109 1.84 1.93 20.36
N PRO A 110 0.63 1.40 20.63
CA PRO A 110 -0.29 1.00 19.59
C PRO A 110 -0.89 2.22 18.88
N GLU A 111 -0.89 2.20 17.55
CA GLU A 111 -1.60 3.16 16.70
C GLU A 111 -2.30 2.41 15.54
N PRO A 112 -3.63 2.44 15.44
CA PRO A 112 -4.58 2.99 16.42
C PRO A 112 -4.61 2.14 17.70
N SER A 113 -5.52 2.41 18.64
CA SER A 113 -5.72 1.51 19.79
C SER A 113 -6.17 0.12 19.34
N TRP A 114 -5.55 -0.93 19.86
CA TRP A 114 -5.97 -2.32 19.59
C TRP A 114 -7.41 -2.58 20.08
N PRO A 115 -8.26 -3.33 19.34
CA PRO A 115 -7.99 -4.09 18.11
C PRO A 115 -8.38 -3.36 16.82
N HIS A 116 -8.39 -2.03 16.80
CA HIS A 116 -8.75 -1.29 15.59
C HIS A 116 -7.67 -1.43 14.52
N LEU A 117 -8.09 -1.46 13.25
CA LEU A 117 -7.18 -1.54 12.10
C LEU A 117 -7.42 -0.34 11.19
N VAL A 118 -6.38 0.15 10.53
CA VAL A 118 -6.45 1.21 9.53
C VAL A 118 -6.33 0.60 8.14
N THR A 119 -7.14 1.04 7.18
CA THR A 119 -7.05 0.60 5.79
C THR A 119 -6.15 1.55 5.00
N THR A 120 -5.18 1.02 4.23
CA THR A 120 -4.26 1.83 3.42
C THR A 120 -3.85 1.12 2.12
N GLU A 121 -3.64 1.90 1.06
CA GLU A 121 -2.98 1.43 -0.18
C GLU A 121 -1.48 1.77 -0.19
N ASP A 122 -1.07 2.71 0.68
CA ASP A 122 0.25 3.35 0.66
C ASP A 122 1.02 3.00 1.94
N PHE A 123 1.25 1.71 2.18
CA PHE A 123 2.15 1.30 3.26
C PHE A 123 3.61 1.45 2.83
N VAL A 124 4.45 1.91 3.75
CA VAL A 124 5.84 2.28 3.47
C VAL A 124 6.76 1.10 3.17
N ALA A 125 6.39 -0.11 3.59
CA ALA A 125 7.16 -1.33 3.34
C ALA A 125 6.56 -2.17 2.22
N VAL A 126 7.42 -2.97 1.59
CA VAL A 126 7.00 -3.95 0.59
C VAL A 126 6.09 -4.98 1.25
N SER A 127 4.92 -5.17 0.63
CA SER A 127 3.98 -6.23 0.96
C SER A 127 4.15 -7.35 -0.05
N ASP A 128 4.15 -8.60 0.42
CA ASP A 128 4.12 -9.79 -0.43
C ASP A 128 2.81 -9.96 -1.22
N VAL A 129 1.79 -9.20 -0.83
CA VAL A 129 0.46 -9.25 -1.42
C VAL A 129 0.10 -7.87 -1.92
N GLU A 130 -0.15 -7.76 -3.22
CA GLU A 130 -0.60 -6.51 -3.83
C GLU A 130 -1.98 -6.10 -3.32
N GLY A 131 -2.22 -4.79 -3.30
CA GLY A 131 -3.51 -4.20 -3.01
C GLY A 131 -3.63 -3.65 -1.59
N VAL A 132 -4.88 -3.45 -1.17
CA VAL A 132 -5.21 -2.75 0.07
C VAL A 132 -4.88 -3.61 1.29
N LEU A 133 -4.20 -2.98 2.24
CA LEU A 133 -3.88 -3.56 3.54
C LEU A 133 -4.79 -2.99 4.62
N ARG A 134 -5.13 -3.83 5.60
CA ARG A 134 -5.53 -3.38 6.93
C ARG A 134 -4.29 -3.51 7.81
N VAL A 135 -3.96 -2.46 8.55
CA VAL A 135 -2.71 -2.36 9.28
C VAL A 135 -2.96 -1.95 10.73
N HIS A 136 -2.10 -2.44 11.62
CA HIS A 136 -1.96 -1.92 12.98
C HIS A 136 -0.46 -1.71 13.25
N HIS A 137 -0.14 -0.63 13.94
CA HIS A 137 1.23 -0.21 14.18
C HIS A 137 1.55 -0.27 15.67
N LEU A 138 2.75 -0.71 15.98
CA LEU A 138 3.40 -0.52 17.26
C LEU A 138 4.58 0.43 17.01
N MET A 139 4.40 1.69 17.37
CA MET A 139 5.38 2.74 17.12
C MET A 139 6.23 2.96 18.36
N PRO A 140 7.55 3.11 18.25
CA PRO A 140 8.37 3.42 19.40
C PRO A 140 8.14 4.87 19.81
N HIS A 141 8.14 5.14 21.11
CA HIS A 141 7.97 6.51 21.62
C HIS A 141 9.11 7.43 21.15
N HIS A 142 10.33 6.88 21.01
CA HIS A 142 11.52 7.56 20.50
C HIS A 142 12.32 6.62 19.61
N CYS A 143 13.06 7.16 18.63
CA CYS A 143 14.07 6.38 17.92
C CYS A 143 15.18 5.94 18.91
N PRO A 144 15.52 4.64 19.00
CA PRO A 144 16.54 4.19 19.93
C PRO A 144 17.90 4.87 19.64
N PRO A 145 18.66 5.35 20.64
CA PRO A 145 19.89 6.13 20.41
C PRO A 145 20.93 5.42 19.54
N ILE A 146 21.06 4.10 19.68
CA ILE A 146 21.98 3.30 18.88
C ILE A 146 21.57 3.23 17.40
N ILE A 147 20.27 3.31 17.11
CA ILE A 147 19.74 3.35 15.74
C ILE A 147 19.93 4.74 15.15
N SER A 148 19.72 5.81 15.93
CA SER A 148 20.10 7.16 15.50
C SER A 148 21.60 7.24 15.14
N GLN A 149 22.46 6.67 15.98
CA GLN A 149 23.90 6.63 15.72
C GLN A 149 24.25 5.82 14.45
N LEU A 150 23.54 4.72 14.19
CA LEU A 150 23.68 3.94 12.95
C LEU A 150 23.38 4.83 11.73
N CYS A 151 22.30 5.61 11.77
CA CYS A 151 21.93 6.52 10.68
C CYS A 151 23.02 7.55 10.37
N ASP A 152 23.60 8.15 11.41
CA ASP A 152 24.61 9.20 11.26
C ASP A 152 25.97 8.66 10.80
N THR A 153 26.34 7.47 11.29
CA THR A 153 27.69 6.95 11.10
C THR A 153 27.82 6.04 9.88
N GLU A 154 26.75 5.34 9.50
CA GLU A 154 26.81 4.18 8.60
C GLU A 154 25.79 4.23 7.46
N PRO A 155 25.87 5.25 6.58
CA PRO A 155 24.89 5.44 5.50
C PRO A 155 24.84 4.26 4.51
N ALA A 156 25.95 3.54 4.32
CA ALA A 156 25.97 2.35 3.47
C ALA A 156 25.18 1.17 4.08
N ALA A 157 25.22 1.01 5.40
CA ALA A 157 24.47 -0.03 6.10
C ALA A 157 22.97 0.30 6.12
N VAL A 158 22.62 1.58 6.27
CA VAL A 158 21.24 2.08 6.16
C VAL A 158 20.71 1.89 4.74
N SER A 159 21.50 2.24 3.72
CA SER A 159 21.12 2.02 2.31
C SER A 159 20.89 0.54 1.99
N TRP A 160 21.74 -0.34 2.51
CA TRP A 160 21.51 -1.79 2.43
C TRP A 160 20.18 -2.19 3.08
N LEU A 161 19.88 -1.68 4.29
CA LEU A 161 18.63 -1.97 4.98
C LEU A 161 17.41 -1.48 4.17
N CYS A 162 17.47 -0.26 3.63
CA CYS A 162 16.42 0.30 2.78
C CYS A 162 16.17 -0.56 1.55
N SER A 163 17.24 -1.08 0.92
CA SER A 163 17.13 -1.96 -0.24
C SER A 163 16.52 -3.33 0.12
N GLU A 164 16.89 -3.89 1.27
CA GLU A 164 16.40 -5.21 1.70
C GLU A 164 14.91 -5.17 2.08
N LEU A 165 14.46 -4.13 2.78
CA LEU A 165 13.08 -3.98 3.23
C LEU A 165 12.18 -3.23 2.23
N GLY A 166 12.79 -2.57 1.24
CA GLY A 166 12.10 -1.66 0.32
C GLY A 166 11.46 -0.46 1.00
N ILE A 167 12.01 0.00 2.13
CA ILE A 167 11.56 1.17 2.91
C ILE A 167 12.63 2.24 2.82
N ASP A 168 12.25 3.48 2.51
CA ASP A 168 13.15 4.63 2.66
C ASP A 168 13.06 5.18 4.10
N PHE A 169 13.89 4.63 4.99
CA PHE A 169 13.92 5.06 6.40
C PHE A 169 14.40 6.51 6.59
N LEU A 170 15.03 7.13 5.60
CA LEU A 170 15.39 8.56 5.69
C LEU A 170 14.18 9.46 5.45
N ARG A 171 13.21 9.00 4.65
CA ARG A 171 11.91 9.67 4.47
C ARG A 171 10.92 9.32 5.57
N HIS A 172 11.07 8.14 6.16
CA HIS A 172 10.19 7.58 7.19
C HIS A 172 10.98 7.19 8.46
N PRO A 173 11.66 8.14 9.13
CA PRO A 173 12.46 7.84 10.31
C PRO A 173 11.64 7.32 11.49
N GLU A 174 10.33 7.60 11.51
CA GLU A 174 9.40 7.08 12.52
C GLU A 174 9.25 5.54 12.50
N GLN A 175 9.67 4.88 11.41
CA GLN A 175 9.64 3.42 11.28
C GLN A 175 10.82 2.75 12.00
N PHE A 176 11.82 3.50 12.46
CA PHE A 176 12.91 2.88 13.21
C PHE A 176 12.44 2.42 14.58
N GLY A 177 12.51 1.10 14.80
CA GLY A 177 12.11 0.42 16.03
C GLY A 177 10.63 0.03 16.05
N SER A 178 9.89 0.21 14.95
CA SER A 178 8.48 -0.12 14.88
C SER A 178 8.20 -1.59 14.57
N VAL A 179 7.00 -2.04 14.93
CA VAL A 179 6.47 -3.37 14.61
C VAL A 179 5.07 -3.22 13.99
N HIS A 180 4.83 -3.86 12.84
CA HIS A 180 3.55 -3.71 12.13
C HIS A 180 2.85 -5.04 11.89
N LEU A 181 1.53 -5.08 12.06
CA LEU A 181 0.70 -6.17 11.61
C LEU A 181 0.07 -5.76 10.28
N LEU A 182 0.31 -6.54 9.23
CA LEU A 182 -0.18 -6.28 7.88
C LEU A 182 -1.18 -7.37 7.50
N LEU A 183 -2.39 -6.96 7.15
CA LEU A 183 -3.49 -7.85 6.79
C LEU A 183 -4.02 -7.46 5.41
N PRO A 184 -3.54 -8.11 4.33
CA PRO A 184 -4.13 -7.96 3.01
C PRO A 184 -5.62 -8.26 3.02
N ASN A 185 -6.38 -7.62 2.14
CA ASN A 185 -7.83 -7.84 2.06
C ASN A 185 -8.16 -9.35 1.95
N PRO A 186 -8.84 -9.95 2.94
CA PRO A 186 -9.09 -11.39 2.95
C PRO A 186 -10.27 -11.80 2.06
N VAL A 187 -11.16 -10.85 1.72
CA VAL A 187 -12.38 -11.14 0.96
C VAL A 187 -12.21 -10.87 -0.52
N LEU A 188 -11.60 -9.74 -0.90
CA LEU A 188 -11.46 -9.32 -2.29
C LEU A 188 -10.01 -9.44 -2.74
N ARG A 189 -9.81 -10.04 -3.91
CA ARG A 189 -8.53 -10.07 -4.62
C ARG A 189 -8.30 -8.79 -5.41
N ASP A 190 -9.34 -8.31 -6.09
CA ASP A 190 -9.27 -7.17 -6.99
C ASP A 190 -10.59 -6.37 -6.96
N LEU A 191 -10.48 -5.09 -7.24
CA LEU A 191 -11.58 -4.16 -7.40
C LEU A 191 -11.39 -3.36 -8.68
N GLN A 192 -12.25 -3.59 -9.67
CA GLN A 192 -12.26 -2.80 -10.90
C GLN A 192 -13.37 -1.75 -10.81
N ILE A 193 -13.03 -0.53 -11.17
CA ILE A 193 -13.93 0.62 -11.14
C ILE A 193 -13.95 1.22 -12.53
N ARG A 194 -15.15 1.39 -13.11
CA ARG A 194 -15.34 2.02 -14.42
C ARG A 194 -16.50 3.00 -14.37
N LEU A 195 -16.41 4.06 -15.18
CA LEU A 195 -17.56 4.91 -15.48
C LEU A 195 -18.32 4.26 -16.62
N HIS A 196 -19.63 4.14 -16.48
CA HIS A 196 -20.54 3.74 -17.53
C HIS A 196 -21.57 4.84 -17.76
N VAL A 197 -21.99 5.04 -19.00
CA VAL A 197 -23.07 5.95 -19.35
C VAL A 197 -24.12 5.10 -20.05
N ASP A 198 -25.33 5.09 -19.51
CA ASP A 198 -26.42 4.32 -20.10
C ASP A 198 -27.02 5.03 -21.33
N GLU A 199 -27.99 4.39 -21.97
CA GLU A 199 -28.66 4.90 -23.17
C GLU A 199 -29.38 6.24 -22.94
N GLN A 200 -29.75 6.54 -21.69
CA GLN A 200 -30.42 7.76 -21.27
C GLN A 200 -29.41 8.88 -20.93
N GLY A 201 -28.10 8.60 -21.01
CA GLY A 201 -27.05 9.56 -20.69
C GLY A 201 -26.76 9.68 -19.19
N VAL A 202 -27.28 8.77 -18.35
CA VAL A 202 -27.02 8.77 -16.92
C VAL A 202 -25.68 8.09 -16.65
N GLU A 203 -24.80 8.82 -15.97
CA GLU A 203 -23.50 8.31 -15.55
C GLU A 203 -23.65 7.39 -14.33
N LYS A 204 -22.96 6.24 -14.34
CA LYS A 204 -22.93 5.26 -13.25
C LYS A 204 -21.50 4.80 -13.00
N THR A 205 -21.15 4.57 -11.75
CA THR A 205 -19.96 3.79 -11.40
C THR A 205 -20.30 2.31 -11.45
N VAL A 206 -19.60 1.57 -12.31
CA VAL A 206 -19.65 0.10 -12.34
C VAL A 206 -18.49 -0.45 -11.56
N LEU A 207 -18.80 -1.27 -10.56
CA LEU A 207 -17.83 -1.98 -9.75
C LEU A 207 -17.84 -3.46 -10.10
N ARG A 208 -16.66 -4.02 -10.32
CA ARG A 208 -16.45 -5.47 -10.35
C ARG A 208 -15.61 -5.86 -9.15
N LEU A 209 -16.28 -6.50 -8.18
CA LEU A 209 -15.69 -7.10 -7.01
C LEU A 209 -15.21 -8.50 -7.38
N SER A 210 -13.93 -8.79 -7.21
CA SER A 210 -13.38 -10.13 -7.44
C SER A 210 -13.07 -10.81 -6.11
N PRO A 211 -13.96 -11.65 -5.56
CA PRO A 211 -13.70 -12.33 -4.30
C PRO A 211 -12.51 -13.29 -4.39
N ARG A 212 -11.86 -13.51 -3.25
CA ARG A 212 -10.90 -14.59 -3.04
C ARG A 212 -11.60 -15.94 -3.01
N HIS A 213 -10.84 -17.02 -3.13
CA HIS A 213 -11.37 -18.38 -3.03
C HIS A 213 -12.17 -18.56 -1.72
N ASN A 214 -13.32 -19.22 -1.81
CA ASN A 214 -14.27 -19.46 -0.71
C ASN A 214 -14.86 -18.21 -0.04
N HIS A 215 -14.69 -17.03 -0.63
CA HIS A 215 -15.29 -15.79 -0.16
C HIS A 215 -16.35 -15.29 -1.13
N SER A 216 -17.28 -14.47 -0.62
CA SER A 216 -18.34 -13.85 -1.41
C SER A 216 -18.34 -12.34 -1.24
N ALA A 217 -18.68 -11.63 -2.32
CA ALA A 217 -18.96 -10.20 -2.27
C ALA A 217 -20.33 -9.88 -1.66
N ILE A 218 -21.22 -10.87 -1.56
CA ILE A 218 -22.59 -10.68 -1.06
C ILE A 218 -22.57 -10.14 0.37
N GLY A 219 -23.35 -9.10 0.63
CA GLY A 219 -23.47 -8.46 1.94
C GLY A 219 -22.37 -7.43 2.25
N LEU A 220 -21.37 -7.25 1.36
CA LEU A 220 -20.44 -6.14 1.50
C LEU A 220 -21.16 -4.81 1.30
N GLN A 221 -20.88 -3.85 2.16
CA GLN A 221 -21.42 -2.50 2.09
C GLN A 221 -20.46 -1.62 1.30
N VAL A 222 -20.94 -1.07 0.19
CA VAL A 222 -20.19 -0.15 -0.64
C VAL A 222 -20.74 1.25 -0.41
N MET A 223 -19.86 2.17 0.00
CA MET A 223 -20.19 3.57 0.19
C MET A 223 -19.40 4.42 -0.80
N MET A 224 -20.09 5.26 -1.56
CA MET A 224 -19.50 6.17 -2.55
C MET A 224 -19.85 7.61 -2.19
N LEU A 225 -18.83 8.46 -2.09
CA LEU A 225 -18.96 9.89 -1.87
C LEU A 225 -18.61 10.61 -3.16
N GLU A 226 -19.49 11.46 -3.66
CA GLU A 226 -19.24 12.28 -4.84
C GLU A 226 -18.77 13.67 -4.45
N HIS A 227 -17.64 14.09 -5.03
CA HIS A 227 -17.04 15.40 -4.76
C HIS A 227 -17.31 16.37 -5.91
N ARG A 228 -17.59 17.61 -5.52
CA ARG A 228 -17.63 18.82 -6.34
C ARG A 228 -16.58 19.81 -5.84
N PRO A 229 -16.25 20.86 -6.62
CA PRO A 229 -15.30 21.88 -6.19
C PRO A 229 -15.63 22.53 -4.83
N THR A 230 -16.91 22.62 -4.48
CA THR A 230 -17.40 23.26 -3.25
C THR A 230 -17.68 22.29 -2.09
N GLY A 231 -17.57 20.98 -2.28
CA GLY A 231 -17.86 20.00 -1.23
C GLY A 231 -18.36 18.66 -1.74
N ILE A 232 -19.00 17.88 -0.86
CA ILE A 232 -19.61 16.59 -1.20
C ILE A 232 -21.03 16.82 -1.70
N SER A 233 -21.37 16.33 -2.90
CA SER A 233 -22.70 16.49 -3.49
C SER A 233 -23.64 15.33 -3.20
N ALA A 234 -23.11 14.12 -3.02
CA ALA A 234 -23.92 12.93 -2.77
C ALA A 234 -23.12 11.90 -1.96
N ILE A 235 -23.84 11.14 -1.13
CA ILE A 235 -23.34 9.95 -0.44
C ILE A 235 -24.31 8.82 -0.73
N GLN A 236 -23.81 7.73 -1.30
CA GLN A 236 -24.60 6.57 -1.67
C GLN A 236 -24.05 5.36 -0.95
N THR A 237 -24.95 4.53 -0.42
CA THR A 237 -24.58 3.25 0.20
C THR A 237 -25.41 2.15 -0.43
N VAL A 238 -24.73 1.14 -0.97
CA VAL A 238 -25.34 -0.02 -1.63
C VAL A 238 -24.79 -1.28 -0.98
N THR A 239 -25.65 -2.27 -0.76
CA THR A 239 -25.20 -3.60 -0.33
C THR A 239 -25.00 -4.46 -1.57
N ALA A 240 -23.84 -5.09 -1.68
CA ALA A 240 -23.54 -5.98 -2.78
C ALA A 240 -24.42 -7.23 -2.73
N GLU A 241 -25.16 -7.48 -3.80
CA GLU A 241 -25.91 -8.73 -4.02
C GLU A 241 -25.12 -9.74 -4.85
N GLY A 242 -23.93 -9.35 -5.32
CA GLY A 242 -23.02 -10.18 -6.11
C GLY A 242 -21.71 -9.47 -6.40
N SER A 243 -20.98 -9.97 -7.39
CA SER A 243 -19.68 -9.43 -7.81
C SER A 243 -19.75 -8.17 -8.68
N TYR A 244 -20.94 -7.80 -9.16
CA TYR A 244 -21.14 -6.63 -10.01
C TYR A 244 -22.13 -5.68 -9.35
N LEU A 245 -21.78 -4.41 -9.31
CA LEU A 245 -22.64 -3.36 -8.80
C LEU A 245 -22.62 -2.15 -9.74
N GLU A 246 -23.76 -1.50 -9.86
CA GLU A 246 -23.88 -0.20 -10.48
C GLU A 246 -24.34 0.81 -9.43
N ILE A 247 -23.63 1.93 -9.32
CA ILE A 247 -23.97 3.03 -8.42
C ILE A 247 -24.23 4.25 -9.31
N PRO A 248 -25.49 4.68 -9.46
CA PRO A 248 -25.82 5.80 -10.34
C PRO A 248 -25.29 7.10 -9.77
N HIS A 249 -24.75 7.99 -10.60
CA HIS A 249 -24.30 9.29 -10.11
C HIS A 249 -25.45 10.29 -9.97
N ALA A 250 -25.35 11.22 -9.02
CA ALA A 250 -26.34 12.30 -8.87
C ALA A 250 -26.30 13.31 -10.04
N GLY A 251 -25.25 13.23 -10.87
CA GLY A 251 -25.08 14.00 -12.09
C GLY A 251 -23.76 13.59 -12.77
N THR A 252 -23.09 14.55 -13.40
CA THR A 252 -21.80 14.32 -14.08
C THR A 252 -20.68 14.05 -13.07
N ALA A 253 -20.12 12.85 -13.00
CA ALA A 253 -19.10 12.44 -12.04
C ALA A 253 -17.73 13.08 -12.30
N GLU A 254 -17.28 13.98 -11.43
CA GLU A 254 -15.94 14.56 -11.52
C GLU A 254 -14.93 13.74 -10.71
N LYS A 255 -15.20 13.67 -9.41
CA LYS A 255 -14.38 13.01 -8.41
C LYS A 255 -15.25 12.20 -7.47
N PHE A 256 -14.74 11.08 -7.02
CA PHE A 256 -15.41 10.25 -6.03
C PHE A 256 -14.41 9.62 -5.05
N GLU A 257 -14.92 9.27 -3.89
CA GLU A 257 -14.25 8.45 -2.89
C GLU A 257 -15.09 7.20 -2.66
N LEU A 258 -14.43 6.06 -2.45
CA LEU A 258 -15.09 4.76 -2.33
C LEU A 258 -14.59 3.99 -1.12
N PHE A 259 -15.52 3.46 -0.34
CA PHE A 259 -15.27 2.56 0.78
C PHE A 259 -16.01 1.24 0.55
N ILE A 260 -15.34 0.12 0.83
CA ILE A 260 -16.00 -1.19 0.93
C ILE A 260 -15.79 -1.72 2.34
N ARG A 261 -16.90 -1.96 3.04
CA ARG A 261 -16.94 -2.46 4.41
C ARG A 261 -17.58 -3.84 4.45
N CYS A 262 -16.94 -4.77 5.15
CA CYS A 262 -17.57 -6.00 5.61
C CYS A 262 -18.16 -5.77 7.01
N PRO A 263 -19.42 -6.16 7.28
CA PRO A 263 -20.03 -6.00 8.60
C PRO A 263 -19.24 -6.64 9.74
N VAL A 264 -18.50 -7.71 9.46
CA VAL A 264 -17.71 -8.49 10.43
C VAL A 264 -16.24 -8.02 10.48
N ARG A 265 -15.62 -7.81 9.31
CA ARG A 265 -14.18 -7.56 9.18
C ARG A 265 -13.78 -6.08 9.15
N GLY A 266 -14.77 -5.18 9.18
CA GLY A 266 -14.55 -3.74 9.09
C GLY A 266 -14.27 -3.27 7.66
N VAL A 267 -13.50 -2.19 7.52
CA VAL A 267 -13.16 -1.60 6.22
C VAL A 267 -12.15 -2.50 5.49
N LEU A 268 -12.48 -2.86 4.26
CA LEU A 268 -11.68 -3.75 3.41
C LEU A 268 -10.98 -3.00 2.27
N VAL A 269 -11.62 -1.95 1.76
CA VAL A 269 -11.09 -1.11 0.68
C VAL A 269 -11.40 0.33 0.99
N TRP A 270 -10.41 1.19 0.75
CA TRP A 270 -10.57 2.64 0.70
C TRP A 270 -9.83 3.16 -0.53
N LYS A 271 -10.56 3.81 -1.44
CA LYS A 271 -10.00 4.49 -2.60
C LYS A 271 -10.23 5.99 -2.43
N LYS A 272 -9.18 6.71 -2.06
CA LYS A 272 -9.21 8.16 -1.90
C LYS A 272 -9.29 8.88 -3.25
N GLU A 273 -10.17 9.89 -3.34
CA GLU A 273 -10.25 10.94 -4.38
C GLU A 273 -9.86 10.49 -5.81
N ARG A 274 -10.62 9.56 -6.37
CA ARG A 274 -10.44 9.11 -7.76
C ARG A 274 -11.18 10.07 -8.70
N SER A 275 -10.62 10.30 -9.89
CA SER A 275 -11.24 11.06 -10.98
C SER A 275 -11.41 10.15 -12.19
N TYR A 276 -12.44 10.39 -13.00
CA TYR A 276 -12.59 9.70 -14.28
C TYR A 276 -11.86 10.47 -15.39
N TYR A 277 -10.99 9.78 -16.14
CA TYR A 277 -10.42 10.33 -17.37
C TYR A 277 -11.48 10.26 -18.47
N ARG A 278 -12.10 11.41 -18.78
CA ARG A 278 -13.18 11.49 -19.78
C ARG A 278 -12.67 11.57 -21.22
N GLN A 279 -11.50 12.16 -21.44
CA GLN A 279 -10.95 12.36 -22.78
C GLN A 279 -9.42 12.49 -22.73
N MET A 280 -8.72 11.71 -23.55
CA MET A 280 -7.30 11.92 -23.85
C MET A 280 -7.20 12.40 -25.30
N ASN A 281 -6.88 13.67 -25.51
CA ASN A 281 -6.62 14.20 -26.84
C ASN A 281 -5.16 13.94 -27.20
N PHE A 282 -4.90 12.90 -28.00
CA PHE A 282 -3.58 12.67 -28.57
C PHE A 282 -3.44 13.52 -29.84
N GLY A 283 -2.76 14.66 -29.73
CA GLY A 283 -2.27 15.39 -30.90
C GLY A 283 -0.98 14.77 -31.40
N LEU A 284 -1.04 13.97 -32.48
CA LEU A 284 0.15 13.48 -33.16
C LEU A 284 0.65 14.58 -34.11
N GLU A 285 1.65 15.37 -33.71
CA GLU A 285 2.32 16.29 -34.64
C GLU A 285 3.29 15.49 -35.54
N VAL A 286 2.81 15.08 -36.71
CA VAL A 286 3.69 14.50 -37.76
C VAL A 286 4.32 15.66 -38.51
N ILE A 287 5.62 15.89 -38.32
CA ILE A 287 6.40 16.82 -39.14
C ILE A 287 6.63 16.16 -40.51
N GLY A 288 5.60 16.22 -41.35
CA GLY A 288 5.64 15.73 -42.72
C GLY A 288 6.29 16.77 -43.62
N THR A 289 7.60 16.63 -43.84
CA THR A 289 8.40 17.34 -44.85
C THR A 289 8.75 18.81 -44.55
N GLN A 290 10.05 19.10 -44.43
CA GLN A 290 10.58 20.47 -44.52
C GLN A 290 10.60 20.88 -46.01
N LYS A 291 9.83 21.90 -46.40
CA LYS A 291 10.00 22.57 -47.69
C LYS A 291 10.81 23.84 -47.50
N ALA A 292 11.98 23.91 -48.14
CA ALA A 292 12.73 25.15 -48.27
C ALA A 292 12.07 26.01 -49.34
N ILE A 293 11.58 27.19 -48.97
CA ILE A 293 11.03 28.17 -49.91
C ILE A 293 12.11 29.23 -50.15
N GLN A 294 12.59 29.34 -51.39
CA GLN A 294 13.39 30.49 -51.81
C GLN A 294 12.46 31.63 -52.19
N VAL A 295 12.49 32.72 -51.41
CA VAL A 295 11.82 33.97 -51.78
C VAL A 295 12.89 34.90 -52.35
N PRO A 296 12.74 35.43 -53.57
CA PRO A 296 13.70 36.38 -54.12
C PRO A 296 13.56 37.73 -53.40
N GLY A 297 14.44 37.97 -52.42
CA GLY A 297 14.69 39.30 -51.87
C GLY A 297 15.65 40.10 -52.75
N LYS A 298 15.58 41.44 -52.69
CA LYS A 298 16.39 42.35 -53.52
C LYS A 298 17.92 42.18 -53.39
N ASP A 299 18.42 41.41 -52.41
CA ASP A 299 19.85 41.18 -52.18
C ASP A 299 20.25 39.68 -52.09
N GLY A 300 19.44 38.75 -52.62
CA GLY A 300 19.85 37.35 -52.78
C GLY A 300 20.00 36.51 -51.50
N LEU A 301 19.55 36.99 -50.34
CA LEU A 301 19.56 36.22 -49.09
C LEU A 301 18.39 35.23 -49.04
N SER A 302 18.68 33.96 -48.70
CA SER A 302 17.70 32.89 -48.52
C SER A 302 17.48 32.60 -47.04
N PHE A 303 16.24 32.30 -46.65
CA PHE A 303 15.88 31.89 -45.29
C PHE A 303 15.05 30.61 -45.33
N ASN A 304 15.35 29.66 -44.45
CA ASN A 304 14.55 28.45 -44.29
C ASN A 304 13.36 28.74 -43.37
N VAL A 305 12.13 28.59 -43.88
CA VAL A 305 10.91 28.73 -43.09
C VAL A 305 10.28 27.36 -42.91
N ALA A 306 10.14 26.90 -41.67
CA ALA A 306 9.43 25.67 -41.36
C ALA A 306 7.91 25.94 -41.39
N ILE A 307 7.20 25.32 -42.34
CA ILE A 307 5.73 25.34 -42.38
C ILE A 307 5.21 24.21 -41.51
N ARG A 308 4.30 24.52 -40.58
CA ARG A 308 3.63 23.55 -39.72
C ARG A 308 2.19 23.36 -40.21
N GLU A 309 1.87 22.20 -40.76
CA GLU A 309 0.49 21.83 -41.05
C GLU A 309 -0.10 21.03 -39.87
N ARG A 310 -1.24 21.49 -39.35
CA ARG A 310 -2.02 20.78 -38.33
C ARG A 310 -3.08 19.94 -39.02
N VAL A 311 -2.97 18.61 -38.89
CA VAL A 311 -4.06 17.70 -39.26
C VAL A 311 -4.77 17.25 -37.99
N PHE A 312 -6.04 17.60 -37.85
CA PHE A 312 -6.88 17.11 -36.76
C PHE A 312 -7.58 15.82 -37.21
N SER A 313 -7.30 14.70 -36.53
CA SER A 313 -8.14 13.50 -36.61
C SER A 313 -8.80 13.27 -35.25
N GLY A 314 -10.11 13.56 -35.16
CA GLY A 314 -10.89 13.26 -33.97
C GLY A 314 -11.24 11.76 -33.94
N LEU A 315 -10.54 10.97 -33.14
CA LEU A 315 -10.92 9.58 -32.89
C LEU A 315 -11.82 9.51 -31.65
N LYS A 316 -13.15 9.40 -31.85
CA LYS A 316 -14.07 8.99 -30.78
C LYS A 316 -13.83 7.50 -30.51
N ARG A 317 -13.20 7.18 -29.38
CA ARG A 317 -13.24 5.83 -28.80
C ARG A 317 -14.15 5.87 -27.59
N THR A 318 -15.29 5.18 -27.69
CA THR A 318 -16.09 4.77 -26.55
C THR A 318 -15.42 3.54 -25.92
N GLY A 319 -15.10 3.61 -24.64
CA GLY A 319 -14.54 2.52 -23.84
C GLY A 319 -14.87 2.74 -22.37
#